data_AF-A0A1J3INJ8-F1
#
_entry.id   AF-A0A1J3INJ8-F1
#
_cell.length_a   1.000
_cell.length_b   1.000
_cell.length_c   1.000
_cell.angle_alpha   90.00
_cell.angle_beta   90.00
_cell.angle_gamma   90.00
#
_symmetry.space_group_name_H-M   'P 1'
#
loop_
_entity.id
_entity.type
_entity.pdbx_description
1 polymer ?
#
loop_
_entity_poly.entity_id
_entity_poly.type
_entity_poly.pdbx_seq_one_letter_code
_entity_poly.pdbx_strand_id
1 'polypeptide(L)'
;ENDTSSLSLETLLLSSSSFTRMASFSSSLASLPCLSSFKMTIKPMAVLNNPPKTAIQYELKKGQNRLFHKLPSGLKMEVIEQRKEKDERRRRLSESENPPLVFVHGSYHAAWCWAEHWLPFFSSSGFDSYAVSLLGQGESDEPLGT
;
A
#
# COMPACT_ATOMS: atom_id res chain seq x y z
N GLU A 1 11.21 -60.50 24.77
CA GLU A 1 10.78 -61.19 23.53
C GLU A 1 10.10 -60.18 22.62
N ASN A 2 10.73 -59.41 21.73
CA ASN A 2 12.10 -59.26 21.23
C ASN A 2 12.29 -57.72 21.16
N ASP A 3 13.26 -57.08 21.81
CA ASP A 3 14.71 -57.10 21.59
C ASP A 3 15.13 -56.79 20.15
N THR A 4 15.31 -55.51 19.84
CA THR A 4 16.53 -55.00 19.16
C THR A 4 16.66 -53.48 19.35
N SER A 5 17.27 -53.14 20.49
CA SER A 5 18.25 -52.05 20.67
C SER A 5 19.25 -52.04 19.49
N SER A 6 19.98 -51.01 19.10
CA SER A 6 20.57 -49.87 19.79
C SER A 6 21.40 -49.11 18.74
N LEU A 7 21.59 -47.80 18.95
CA LEU A 7 22.85 -47.04 18.89
C LEU A 7 23.81 -47.38 17.71
N SER A 8 24.38 -46.41 16.98
CA SER A 8 25.47 -45.59 17.53
C SER A 8 26.09 -44.68 16.45
N LEU A 9 26.49 -43.47 16.90
CA LEU A 9 27.78 -42.77 16.61
C LEU A 9 28.00 -42.24 15.18
N GLU A 10 27.99 -40.91 14.97
CA GLU A 10 29.04 -39.90 15.25
C GLU A 10 29.95 -39.61 14.03
N THR A 11 30.54 -38.41 14.07
CA THR A 11 31.72 -37.93 13.32
C THR A 11 31.37 -37.12 12.05
N LEU A 12 31.23 -35.78 12.15
CA LEU A 12 32.29 -34.75 12.13
C LEU A 12 33.25 -34.89 10.93
N LEU A 13 33.47 -33.79 10.19
CA LEU A 13 34.76 -33.10 10.07
C LEU A 13 34.93 -32.33 8.73
N LEU A 14 35.35 -31.07 8.91
CA LEU A 14 36.20 -30.24 8.03
C LEU A 14 35.63 -29.81 6.67
N SER A 15 35.87 -28.60 6.15
CA SER A 15 37.14 -27.84 6.12
C SER A 15 36.81 -26.37 5.78
N SER A 16 37.25 -25.40 6.58
CA SER A 16 38.41 -24.52 6.31
C SER A 16 38.40 -23.90 4.90
N SER A 17 38.04 -22.62 4.79
CA SER A 17 38.94 -21.45 4.74
C SER A 17 39.59 -21.20 3.38
N SER A 18 39.58 -19.91 3.02
CA SER A 18 40.64 -19.19 2.30
C SER A 18 40.42 -18.80 0.83
N PHE A 19 40.25 -17.48 0.70
CA PHE A 19 41.07 -16.56 -0.09
C PHE A 19 40.86 -16.44 -1.61
N THR A 20 40.53 -15.19 -1.96
CA THR A 20 40.93 -14.42 -3.16
C THR A 20 40.56 -14.95 -4.55
N ARG A 21 39.76 -14.13 -5.24
CA ARG A 21 40.29 -13.37 -6.38
C ARG A 21 39.52 -12.06 -6.57
N MET A 22 40.20 -10.95 -6.29
CA MET A 22 39.82 -9.63 -6.82
C MET A 22 39.82 -9.73 -8.35
N ALA A 23 38.67 -9.53 -8.98
CA ALA A 23 38.62 -9.21 -10.39
C ALA A 23 38.68 -7.69 -10.52
N SER A 24 39.86 -7.19 -10.91
CA SER A 24 40.01 -5.85 -11.47
C SER A 24 39.06 -5.71 -12.64
N PHE A 25 38.02 -4.89 -12.51
CA PHE A 25 37.32 -4.36 -13.66
C PHE A 25 38.06 -3.12 -14.12
N SER A 26 38.74 -3.28 -15.26
CA SER A 26 39.40 -2.23 -16.01
C SER A 26 38.43 -1.06 -16.23
N SER A 27 38.80 0.12 -15.74
CA SER A 27 38.12 1.38 -15.99
C SER A 27 38.36 1.79 -17.45
N SER A 28 37.52 1.30 -18.35
CA SER A 28 37.39 1.92 -19.67
C SER A 28 36.45 3.11 -19.51
N LEU A 29 37.03 4.32 -19.47
CA LEU A 29 36.29 5.56 -19.64
C LEU A 29 35.73 5.58 -21.07
N ALA A 30 34.51 5.07 -21.24
CA ALA A 30 33.70 5.41 -22.39
C ALA A 30 33.18 6.84 -22.16
N SER A 31 33.81 7.80 -22.82
CA SER A 31 33.37 9.19 -22.91
C SER A 31 31.91 9.25 -23.38
N LEU A 32 31.01 9.60 -22.45
CA LEU A 32 29.61 9.91 -22.74
C LEU A 32 29.56 11.16 -23.62
N PRO A 33 28.85 11.15 -24.76
CA PRO A 33 28.62 12.36 -25.51
C PRO A 33 27.76 13.31 -24.67
N CYS A 34 28.26 14.54 -24.56
CA CYS A 34 27.61 15.72 -24.01
C CYS A 34 26.11 15.74 -24.35
N LEU A 35 25.25 15.73 -23.32
CA LEU A 35 23.81 15.94 -23.47
C LEU A 35 23.61 17.34 -24.08
N SER A 36 23.35 17.38 -25.39
CA SER A 36 22.90 18.59 -26.04
C SER A 36 21.54 18.98 -25.45
N SER A 37 21.50 20.13 -24.77
CA SER A 37 20.32 20.89 -24.34
C SER A 37 18.98 20.31 -24.79
N PHE A 38 18.34 19.50 -23.95
CA PHE A 38 16.92 19.18 -24.11
C PHE A 38 16.14 20.49 -24.02
N LYS A 39 15.70 21.00 -25.17
CA LYS A 39 14.81 22.15 -25.25
C LYS A 39 13.45 21.70 -24.73
N MET A 40 13.22 21.88 -23.43
CA MET A 40 11.93 21.67 -22.80
C MET A 40 10.93 22.67 -23.40
N THR A 41 10.18 22.22 -24.40
CA THR A 41 9.02 22.97 -24.88
C THR A 41 7.92 22.80 -23.84
N ILE A 42 7.75 23.81 -22.98
CA ILE A 42 6.58 23.89 -22.10
C ILE A 42 5.39 24.14 -23.01
N LYS A 43 4.66 23.07 -23.33
CA LYS A 43 3.34 23.21 -23.95
C LYS A 43 2.41 23.77 -22.88
N PRO A 44 1.65 24.85 -23.15
CA PRO A 44 0.62 25.28 -22.22
C PRO A 44 -0.35 24.11 -22.04
N MET A 45 -0.59 23.73 -20.79
CA MET A 45 -1.65 22.80 -20.41
C MET A 45 -2.95 23.30 -21.04
N ALA A 46 -3.61 22.43 -21.81
CA ALA A 46 -4.94 22.72 -22.29
C ALA A 46 -5.83 22.94 -21.06
N VAL A 47 -6.34 24.16 -20.89
CA VAL A 47 -7.39 24.45 -19.91
C VAL A 47 -8.62 23.71 -20.41
N LEU A 48 -8.88 22.54 -19.82
CA LEU A 48 -10.15 21.87 -19.98
C LEU A 48 -11.18 22.72 -19.22
N ASN A 49 -12.13 23.30 -19.95
CA ASN A 49 -13.21 24.13 -19.39
C ASN A 49 -14.08 23.36 -18.37
N ASN A 50 -13.97 22.03 -18.36
CA ASN A 50 -14.48 21.17 -17.31
C ASN A 50 -13.28 20.37 -16.77
N PRO A 51 -12.91 20.46 -15.48
CA PRO A 51 -11.93 19.54 -14.94
C PRO A 51 -12.43 18.13 -15.23
N PRO A 52 -11.62 17.25 -15.85
CA PRO A 52 -12.00 15.86 -15.96
C PRO A 52 -12.18 15.40 -14.52
N LYS A 53 -13.42 15.17 -14.12
CA LYS A 53 -13.74 14.59 -12.83
C LYS A 53 -12.96 13.27 -12.80
N THR A 54 -11.85 13.24 -12.08
CA THR A 54 -11.00 12.04 -11.91
C THR A 54 -11.74 10.94 -11.14
N ALA A 55 -12.99 11.22 -10.76
CA ALA A 55 -14.03 10.32 -10.35
C ALA A 55 -14.33 9.27 -11.43
N ILE A 56 -13.51 8.23 -11.50
CA ILE A 56 -14.04 6.92 -11.91
C ILE A 56 -15.08 6.57 -10.84
N GLN A 57 -16.35 6.52 -11.24
CA GLN A 57 -17.45 6.19 -10.35
C GLN A 57 -17.31 4.72 -9.92
N TYR A 58 -16.64 4.51 -8.80
CA TYR A 58 -16.48 3.21 -8.17
C TYR A 58 -17.70 2.88 -7.32
N GLU A 59 -18.36 1.77 -7.64
CA GLU A 59 -19.48 1.23 -6.86
C GLU A 59 -18.95 0.50 -5.62
N LEU A 60 -19.48 0.86 -4.46
CA LEU A 60 -19.09 0.26 -3.20
C LEU A 60 -19.66 -1.16 -3.05
N LYS A 61 -18.87 -2.05 -2.43
CA LYS A 61 -19.32 -3.40 -2.08
C LYS A 61 -20.31 -3.39 -0.92
N LYS A 62 -21.06 -4.48 -0.78
CA LYS A 62 -21.97 -4.69 0.35
C LYS A 62 -21.21 -4.55 1.69
N GLY A 63 -21.71 -3.68 2.56
CA GLY A 63 -21.13 -3.40 3.87
C GLY A 63 -20.12 -2.25 3.89
N GLN A 64 -19.74 -1.72 2.73
CA GLN A 64 -18.89 -0.53 2.62
C GLN A 64 -19.73 0.74 2.66
N ASN A 65 -19.23 1.76 3.35
CA ASN A 65 -19.85 3.07 3.41
C ASN A 65 -18.87 4.14 2.90
N ARG A 66 -19.35 5.04 2.04
CA ARG A 66 -18.61 6.25 1.66
C ARG A 66 -19.00 7.37 2.62
N LEU A 67 -18.02 7.91 3.32
CA LEU A 67 -18.14 9.00 4.28
C LEU A 67 -17.27 10.18 3.83
N PHE A 68 -17.57 11.37 4.35
CA PHE A 68 -16.78 12.57 4.11
C PHE A 68 -16.42 13.22 5.44
N HIS A 69 -15.13 13.24 5.77
CA HIS A 69 -14.61 13.92 6.95
C HIS A 69 -14.32 15.39 6.61
N LYS A 70 -14.90 16.32 7.35
CA LYS A 70 -14.65 17.75 7.17
C LYS A 70 -13.37 18.15 7.91
N LEU A 71 -12.35 18.57 7.16
CA LEU A 71 -11.09 19.07 7.70
C LEU A 71 -11.27 20.47 8.33
N PRO A 72 -10.34 20.93 9.18
CA PRO A 72 -10.37 22.29 9.74
C PRO A 72 -10.40 23.40 8.68
N SER A 73 -9.84 23.16 7.50
CA SER A 73 -9.92 24.07 6.34
C SER A 73 -11.32 24.19 5.74
N GLY A 74 -12.26 23.32 6.14
CA GLY A 74 -13.59 23.20 5.57
C GLY A 74 -13.69 22.22 4.40
N LEU A 75 -12.56 21.76 3.85
CA LEU A 75 -12.50 20.77 2.77
C LEU A 75 -12.96 19.40 3.27
N LYS A 76 -13.65 18.65 2.40
CA LYS A 76 -14.11 17.28 2.66
C LYS A 76 -13.07 16.28 2.15
N MET A 77 -12.71 15.35 3.02
CA MET A 77 -11.87 14.21 2.72
C MET A 77 -12.74 12.95 2.65
N GLU A 78 -12.67 12.23 1.53
CA GLU A 78 -13.35 10.96 1.35
C GLU A 78 -12.76 9.88 2.27
N VAL A 79 -13.65 9.09 2.88
CA VAL A 79 -13.31 7.89 3.64
C VAL A 79 -14.23 6.75 3.18
N ILE A 80 -13.66 5.63 2.74
CA ILE A 80 -14.39 4.37 2.55
C ILE A 80 -14.21 3.53 3.81
N GLU A 81 -15.28 3.28 4.53
CA GLU A 81 -15.32 2.48 5.76
C GLU A 81 -15.84 1.06 5.47
N GLN A 82 -15.20 0.06 6.04
CA GLN A 82 -15.71 -1.30 6.20
C GLN A 82 -15.53 -1.72 7.66
N ARG A 83 -16.62 -1.84 8.40
CA ARG A 83 -16.60 -2.26 9.81
C ARG A 83 -16.40 -3.76 9.93
N LYS A 84 -15.75 -4.18 11.02
CA LYS A 84 -15.62 -5.60 11.35
C LYS A 84 -16.99 -6.25 11.55
N GLU A 85 -17.08 -7.53 11.21
CA GLU A 85 -18.33 -8.27 11.40
C GLU A 85 -18.68 -8.36 12.89
N LYS A 86 -19.96 -8.12 13.18
CA LYS A 86 -20.51 -8.00 14.52
C LYS A 86 -20.85 -9.39 15.08
N ASP A 87 -19.88 -10.27 15.34
CA ASP A 87 -20.15 -11.54 16.04
C ASP A 87 -20.44 -11.27 17.52
N GLU A 88 -21.70 -11.41 17.93
CA GLU A 88 -22.17 -11.16 19.30
C GLU A 88 -21.53 -12.07 20.35
N ARG A 89 -21.01 -13.25 19.96
CA ARG A 89 -20.22 -14.10 20.86
C ARG A 89 -18.82 -13.54 21.10
N ARG A 90 -18.17 -13.02 20.05
CA ARG A 90 -16.83 -12.42 20.14
C ARG A 90 -16.83 -11.05 20.81
N ARG A 91 -17.86 -10.24 20.56
CA ARG A 91 -18.04 -8.90 21.14
C ARG A 91 -17.82 -8.82 22.66
N ARG A 92 -18.38 -9.80 23.40
CA ARG A 92 -18.32 -9.79 24.86
C ARG A 92 -16.92 -10.08 25.42
N LEU A 93 -15.98 -10.49 24.56
CA LEU A 93 -14.60 -10.81 24.93
C LEU A 93 -13.57 -9.84 24.34
N SER A 94 -13.95 -9.00 23.35
CA SER A 94 -12.98 -8.43 22.39
C SER A 94 -13.12 -6.95 22.04
N GLU A 95 -13.77 -6.11 22.86
CA GLU A 95 -13.90 -4.66 22.55
C GLU A 95 -12.53 -3.98 22.36
N SER A 96 -11.44 -4.62 22.82
CA SER A 96 -10.04 -4.15 22.74
C SER A 96 -9.11 -4.96 21.82
N GLU A 97 -9.57 -5.98 21.07
CA GLU A 97 -8.62 -6.94 20.47
C GLU A 97 -7.85 -6.42 19.25
N ASN A 98 -8.45 -5.57 18.41
CA ASN A 98 -7.82 -5.13 17.16
C ASN A 98 -7.94 -3.61 16.99
N PRO A 99 -6.82 -2.89 16.82
CA PRO A 99 -6.85 -1.46 16.52
C PRO A 99 -7.46 -1.21 15.12
N PRO A 100 -8.11 -0.06 14.89
CA PRO A 100 -8.59 0.29 13.55
C PRO A 100 -7.42 0.46 12.58
N LEU A 101 -7.61 0.00 11.34
CA LEU A 101 -6.63 0.10 10.26
C LEU A 101 -7.01 1.22 9.30
N VAL A 102 -6.04 2.07 8.97
CA VAL A 102 -6.20 3.16 8.00
C VAL A 102 -5.27 2.91 6.80
N PHE A 103 -5.84 2.85 5.61
CA PHE A 103 -5.15 2.66 4.35
C PHE A 103 -5.01 4.01 3.63
N VAL A 104 -3.76 4.34 3.28
CA VAL A 104 -3.41 5.55 2.53
C VAL A 104 -2.89 5.13 1.16
N HIS A 105 -3.43 5.73 0.11
CA HIS A 105 -3.01 5.42 -1.27
C HIS A 105 -1.75 6.21 -1.68
N GLY A 106 -1.10 5.76 -2.76
CA GLY A 106 -0.03 6.49 -3.45
C GLY A 106 -0.54 7.30 -4.65
N SER A 107 0.39 7.82 -5.46
CA SER A 107 0.06 8.59 -6.67
C SER A 107 -0.83 7.81 -7.65
N TYR A 108 -1.66 8.54 -8.41
CA TYR A 108 -2.57 8.00 -9.43
C TYR A 108 -3.66 7.03 -8.90
N HIS A 109 -3.90 7.01 -7.59
CA HIS A 109 -4.92 6.19 -6.93
C HIS A 109 -5.76 7.06 -5.98
N ALA A 110 -6.79 6.46 -5.37
CA ALA A 110 -7.54 7.02 -4.26
C ALA A 110 -8.03 5.88 -3.34
N ALA A 111 -8.91 6.16 -2.37
CA ALA A 111 -9.43 5.15 -1.42
C ALA A 111 -9.96 3.87 -2.10
N TRP A 112 -10.53 3.98 -3.31
CA TRP A 112 -11.11 2.87 -4.07
C TRP A 112 -10.12 1.72 -4.33
N CYS A 113 -8.81 1.97 -4.37
CA CYS A 113 -7.84 0.90 -4.67
C CYS A 113 -7.74 -0.16 -3.55
N TRP A 114 -8.14 0.21 -2.34
CA TRP A 114 -8.19 -0.71 -1.19
C TRP A 114 -9.55 -1.39 -1.03
N ALA A 115 -10.61 -0.77 -1.57
CA ALA A 115 -11.99 -1.17 -1.34
C ALA A 115 -12.30 -2.56 -1.91
N GLU A 116 -11.65 -2.96 -3.00
CA GLU A 116 -11.99 -4.21 -3.68
C GLU A 116 -11.67 -5.47 -2.85
N HIS A 117 -10.49 -5.53 -2.24
CA HIS A 117 -9.99 -6.75 -1.60
C HIS A 117 -9.53 -6.53 -0.16
N TRP A 118 -8.89 -5.39 0.13
CA TRP A 118 -8.20 -5.19 1.39
C TRP A 118 -9.16 -4.82 2.52
N LEU A 119 -10.11 -3.91 2.28
CA LEU A 119 -11.12 -3.57 3.30
C LEU A 119 -11.98 -4.79 3.71
N PRO A 120 -12.50 -5.62 2.77
CA PRO A 120 -13.21 -6.85 3.15
C PRO A 120 -12.32 -7.88 3.86
N PHE A 121 -11.06 -8.03 3.44
CA PHE A 121 -10.13 -9.00 4.05
C PHE A 121 -9.83 -8.68 5.52
N PHE A 122 -9.48 -7.43 5.83
CA PHE A 122 -9.14 -7.06 7.21
C PHE A 122 -10.38 -6.96 8.11
N SER A 123 -11.51 -6.49 7.59
CA SER A 123 -12.77 -6.45 8.35
C SER A 123 -13.32 -7.83 8.72
N SER A 124 -13.24 -8.81 7.81
CA SER A 124 -13.57 -10.21 8.13
C SER A 124 -12.59 -10.84 9.13
N SER A 125 -11.35 -10.33 9.18
CA SER A 125 -10.35 -10.71 10.18
C SER A 125 -10.52 -9.99 11.53
N GLY A 126 -11.56 -9.17 11.70
CA GLY A 126 -11.88 -8.51 12.96
C GLY A 126 -11.33 -7.10 13.12
N PHE A 127 -10.85 -6.45 12.04
CA PHE A 127 -10.33 -5.08 12.07
C PHE A 127 -11.31 -4.08 11.46
N ASP A 128 -11.68 -3.03 12.20
CA ASP A 128 -12.37 -1.90 11.56
C ASP A 128 -11.41 -1.23 10.56
N SER A 129 -11.82 -1.17 9.29
CA SER A 129 -10.93 -0.84 8.18
C SER A 129 -11.41 0.41 7.45
N TYR A 130 -10.50 1.35 7.21
CA TYR A 130 -10.79 2.67 6.65
C TYR A 130 -9.80 3.00 5.54
N ALA A 131 -10.26 3.40 4.35
CA ALA A 131 -9.40 3.94 3.30
C ALA A 131 -9.71 5.41 3.07
N VAL A 132 -8.68 6.27 3.03
CA VAL A 132 -8.85 7.71 2.80
C VAL A 132 -8.41 8.07 1.39
N SER A 133 -9.06 9.06 0.76
CA SER A 133 -8.53 9.72 -0.43
C SER A 133 -7.87 11.04 -0.03
N LEU A 134 -6.61 11.25 -0.41
CA LEU A 134 -5.93 12.52 -0.23
C LEU A 134 -6.63 13.64 -1.03
N LEU A 135 -6.40 14.89 -0.65
CA LEU A 135 -7.07 16.05 -1.27
C LEU A 135 -6.70 16.17 -2.75
N GLY A 136 -7.71 16.42 -3.60
CA GLY A 136 -7.58 16.42 -5.05
C GLY A 136 -7.44 15.03 -5.69
N GLN A 137 -7.71 13.95 -4.94
CA GLN A 137 -7.84 12.60 -5.49
C GLN A 137 -9.17 11.96 -5.06
N GLY A 138 -9.66 11.02 -5.86
CA GLY A 138 -10.93 10.34 -5.59
C GLY A 138 -12.11 11.32 -5.56
N GLU A 139 -12.93 11.22 -4.52
CA GLU A 139 -14.03 12.15 -4.24
C GLU A 139 -13.69 13.19 -3.16
N SER A 140 -12.41 13.30 -2.76
CA SER A 140 -11.99 14.37 -1.85
C SER A 140 -11.98 15.72 -2.57
N ASP A 141 -12.26 16.79 -1.82
CA ASP A 141 -12.24 18.14 -2.37
C ASP A 141 -10.84 18.51 -2.86
N GLU A 142 -10.78 19.34 -3.90
CA GLU A 142 -9.55 19.93 -4.42
C GLU A 142 -9.16 21.16 -3.56
N PRO A 143 -7.93 21.22 -3.04
CA PRO A 143 -7.47 22.38 -2.31
C PRO A 143 -7.20 23.53 -3.28
N LEU A 144 -7.61 24.74 -2.92
CA LEU A 144 -7.35 25.94 -3.72
C LEU A 144 -5.83 26.20 -3.79
N GLY A 145 -5.30 26.41 -4.99
CA GLY A 145 -3.92 26.88 -5.20
C GLY A 145 -2.88 25.83 -5.61
N THR A 146 -3.29 24.65 -6.06
CA THR A 146 -2.46 23.75 -6.88
C THR A 146 -2.48 24.17 -8.34
#